data_AF-A0A957X8X6-F1
#
_entry.id   AF-A0A957X8X6-F1
#
_cell.length_a   1.000
_cell.length_b   1.000
_cell.length_c   1.000
_cell.angle_alpha   90.00
_cell.angle_beta   90.00
_cell.angle_gamma   90.00
#
_symmetry.space_group_name_H-M   'P 1'
#
loop_
_entity.id
_entity.type
_entity.pdbx_description
1 polymer ?
#
loop_
_entity_poly.entity_id
_entity_poly.type
_entity_poly.pdbx_seq_one_letter_code
_entity_poly.pdbx_strand_id
1 'polypeptide(L)'
;MNRTRTLAWPNCYNIRDLGGLPTDSGHLTRVGAVVRSDLPARLTVEGQRALLAYGIRTIIDLRRSTQVAEEPSLVLAPEIADQPPTLYNVSLEEHGAAVDEAIRQAGNRREEVYLLTLQHNQRQV
;
A
#
# COMPACT_ATOMS: atom_id res chain seq x y z
N MET A 1 5.92 -11.52 22.81
CA MET A 1 5.88 -10.04 22.85
C MET A 1 4.73 -9.59 21.97
N ASN A 2 3.73 -8.90 22.53
CA ASN A 2 2.60 -8.40 21.76
C ASN A 2 3.05 -7.15 20.99
N ARG A 3 3.51 -7.29 19.74
CA ARG A 3 3.87 -6.13 18.92
C ARG A 3 2.60 -5.36 18.59
N THR A 4 2.59 -4.06 18.88
CA THR A 4 1.47 -3.22 18.48
C THR A 4 1.45 -3.10 16.95
N ARG A 5 0.25 -3.16 16.37
CA ARG A 5 0.06 -3.03 14.91
C ARG A 5 0.24 -1.59 14.43
N THR A 6 0.19 -0.61 15.33
CA THR A 6 0.39 0.81 15.00
C THR A 6 1.89 1.12 14.91
N LEU A 7 2.34 1.47 13.72
CA LEU A 7 3.73 1.86 13.49
C LEU A 7 3.82 3.39 13.57
N ALA A 8 4.81 3.90 14.32
CA ALA A 8 5.06 5.32 14.44
C ALA A 8 6.22 5.72 13.51
N TRP A 9 5.89 6.14 12.29
CA TRP A 9 6.88 6.72 11.37
C TRP A 9 6.56 8.21 11.19
N PRO A 10 7.46 9.13 11.57
CA PRO A 10 7.13 10.55 11.63
C PRO A 10 6.69 11.12 10.28
N ASN A 11 5.61 11.91 10.32
CA ASN A 11 5.00 12.62 9.18
C ASN A 11 4.32 11.71 8.13
N CYS A 12 3.93 10.51 8.52
CA CYS A 12 3.04 9.63 7.74
C CYS A 12 1.99 9.06 8.69
N TYR A 13 0.72 9.05 8.26
CA TYR A 13 -0.40 8.70 9.12
C TYR A 13 -0.98 7.34 8.76
N ASN A 14 -1.85 6.86 9.65
CA ASN A 14 -2.65 5.66 9.43
C ASN A 14 -1.82 4.39 9.15
N ILE A 15 -0.56 4.39 9.62
CA ILE A 15 0.37 3.28 9.39
C ILE A 15 0.03 2.12 10.30
N ARG A 16 -0.29 0.97 9.71
CA ARG A 16 -0.66 -0.25 10.42
C ARG A 16 -0.05 -1.48 9.76
N ASP A 17 0.63 -2.30 10.55
CA ASP A 17 0.86 -3.70 10.19
C ASP A 17 -0.49 -4.43 10.23
N LEU A 18 -0.81 -5.12 9.13
CA LEU A 18 -2.02 -5.90 9.00
C LEU A 18 -1.89 -7.32 9.56
N GLY A 19 -0.73 -7.73 10.09
CA GLY A 19 -0.51 -9.02 10.73
C GLY A 19 -1.29 -9.28 12.02
N GLY A 20 -1.89 -10.47 12.14
CA GLY A 20 -2.75 -10.87 13.24
C GLY A 20 -4.24 -10.56 13.02
N LEU A 21 -4.66 -10.20 11.80
CA LEU A 21 -6.08 -10.14 11.45
C LEU A 21 -6.60 -11.54 11.12
N PRO A 22 -7.83 -11.89 11.52
CA PRO A 22 -8.47 -13.12 11.09
C PRO A 22 -8.75 -13.10 9.59
N THR A 23 -8.59 -14.26 8.95
CA THR A 23 -9.05 -14.51 7.58
C THR A 23 -10.28 -15.41 7.61
N ASP A 24 -11.06 -15.40 6.52
CA ASP A 24 -12.26 -16.25 6.39
C ASP A 24 -11.92 -17.75 6.44
N SER A 25 -10.68 -18.13 6.16
CA SER A 25 -10.14 -19.48 6.30
C SER A 25 -9.76 -19.87 7.74
N GLY A 26 -10.01 -19.00 8.73
CA GLY A 26 -9.70 -19.26 10.14
C GLY A 26 -8.22 -19.09 10.51
N HIS A 27 -7.41 -18.55 9.61
CA HIS A 27 -6.00 -18.25 9.88
C HIS A 27 -5.80 -16.78 10.30
N LEU A 28 -4.58 -16.46 10.72
CA LEU A 28 -4.16 -15.09 10.97
C LEU A 28 -3.21 -14.62 9.87
N THR A 29 -3.38 -13.37 9.43
CA THR A 29 -2.41 -12.72 8.55
C THR A 29 -1.03 -12.68 9.21
N ARG A 30 0.03 -12.90 8.43
CA ARG A 30 1.40 -12.91 8.94
C ARG A 30 1.86 -11.49 9.33
N VAL A 31 2.47 -11.36 10.51
CA VAL A 31 3.13 -10.12 10.99
C VAL A 31 4.24 -9.71 10.03
N GLY A 32 4.27 -8.43 9.67
CA GLY A 32 5.23 -7.86 8.72
C GLY A 32 4.99 -8.22 7.26
N ALA A 33 3.87 -8.85 6.92
CA ALA A 33 3.56 -9.21 5.54
C ALA A 33 2.99 -8.03 4.73
N VAL A 34 2.07 -7.26 5.32
CA VAL A 34 1.43 -6.12 4.66
C VAL A 34 1.30 -4.98 5.64
N VAL A 35 1.84 -3.82 5.27
CA VAL A 35 1.62 -2.55 5.96
C VAL A 35 0.75 -1.67 5.07
N ARG A 36 -0.24 -1.01 5.66
CA ARG A 36 -0.99 0.06 5.00
C ARG A 36 -0.61 1.40 5.62
N SER A 37 -0.67 2.47 4.84
CA SER A 37 -0.43 3.85 5.25
C SER A 37 -1.35 4.79 4.48
N ASP A 38 -1.26 6.09 4.75
CA ASP A 38 -1.69 7.13 3.81
C ASP A 38 -0.66 7.30 2.68
N LEU A 39 0.05 8.44 2.61
CA LEU A 39 1.07 8.76 1.62
C LEU A 39 2.47 8.76 2.26
N PRO A 40 3.30 7.73 2.00
CA PRO A 40 4.68 7.65 2.50
C PRO A 40 5.60 8.76 1.99
N ALA A 41 5.23 9.48 0.92
CA ALA A 41 6.06 10.54 0.33
C ALA A 41 6.42 11.68 1.31
N ARG A 42 5.64 11.84 2.38
CA ARG A 42 5.85 12.88 3.39
C ARG A 42 6.74 12.44 4.54
N LEU A 43 7.23 11.19 4.55
CA LEU A 43 8.13 10.69 5.59
C LEU A 43 9.37 11.58 5.71
N THR A 44 9.65 11.97 6.96
CA THR A 44 10.96 12.52 7.35
C THR A 44 12.08 11.52 7.09
N VAL A 45 13.34 11.96 7.14
CA VAL A 45 14.52 11.08 7.06
C VAL A 45 14.46 9.97 8.12
N GLU A 46 14.03 10.31 9.35
CA GLU A 46 13.83 9.36 10.44
C GLU A 46 12.72 8.35 10.12
N GLY A 47 11.63 8.83 9.51
CA GLY A 47 10.53 7.98 9.05
C GLY A 47 10.93 7.02 7.94
N GLN A 48 11.74 7.48 6.99
CA GLN A 48 12.30 6.65 5.92
C GLN A 48 13.21 5.55 6.48
N ARG A 49 14.10 5.88 7.44
CA ARG A 49 14.91 4.89 8.16
C ARG A 49 14.06 3.89 8.93
N ALA A 50 12.97 4.33 9.57
CA ALA A 50 12.06 3.45 10.28
C ALA A 50 11.31 2.48 9.34
N LEU A 51 10.88 2.96 8.17
CA LEU A 51 10.28 2.15 7.11
C LEU A 51 11.24 1.05 6.62
N LEU A 52 12.51 1.40 6.41
CA LEU A 52 13.54 0.45 5.98
C LEU A 52 13.92 -0.54 7.07
N ALA A 53 14.09 -0.07 8.31
CA ALA A 53 14.39 -0.92 9.47
C ALA A 53 13.24 -1.90 9.76
N TYR A 54 12.00 -1.54 9.42
CA TYR A 54 10.86 -2.45 9.48
C TYR A 54 10.93 -3.57 8.43
N GLY A 55 11.67 -3.37 7.33
CA GLY A 55 11.90 -4.34 6.27
C GLY A 55 10.99 -4.19 5.06
N ILE A 56 10.39 -3.01 4.85
CA ILE A 56 9.63 -2.71 3.62
C ILE A 56 10.58 -2.73 2.42
N ARG A 57 10.26 -3.56 1.43
CA ARG A 57 11.03 -3.70 0.17
C ARG A 57 10.22 -3.37 -1.07
N THR A 58 8.91 -3.21 -0.93
CA THR A 58 8.00 -2.92 -2.02
C THR A 58 6.96 -1.93 -1.53
N ILE A 59 6.70 -0.89 -2.32
CA ILE A 59 5.66 0.10 -2.09
C ILE A 59 4.71 0.03 -3.29
N ILE A 60 3.42 -0.12 -3.00
CA ILE A 60 2.36 -0.11 -4.00
C ILE A 60 1.56 1.18 -3.79
N ASP A 61 1.70 2.12 -4.72
CA ASP A 61 0.93 3.36 -4.75
C ASP A 61 -0.35 3.14 -5.55
N LEU A 62 -1.48 3.21 -4.85
CA LEU A 62 -2.81 2.90 -5.39
C LEU A 62 -3.51 4.12 -6.00
N ARG A 63 -2.85 5.28 -6.03
CA ARG A 63 -3.42 6.53 -6.56
C ARG A 63 -3.41 6.56 -8.08
N ARG A 64 -4.23 7.45 -8.66
CA ARG A 64 -4.20 7.74 -10.10
C ARG A 64 -2.86 8.33 -10.51
N SER A 65 -2.45 8.06 -11.75
CA SER A 65 -1.25 8.63 -12.35
C SER A 65 -1.20 10.16 -12.27
N THR A 66 -2.35 10.83 -12.39
CA THR A 66 -2.48 12.29 -12.23
C THR A 66 -2.17 12.75 -10.80
N GLN A 67 -2.65 12.02 -9.79
CA GLN A 67 -2.35 12.32 -8.38
C GLN A 67 -0.87 12.08 -8.06
N VAL A 68 -0.24 11.08 -8.70
CA VAL A 68 1.20 10.83 -8.56
C VAL A 68 2.02 11.92 -9.25
N ALA A 69 1.55 12.47 -10.37
CA ALA A 69 2.20 13.60 -11.04
C ALA A 69 2.12 14.89 -10.21
N GLU A 70 0.99 15.13 -9.53
CA GLU A 70 0.77 16.29 -8.65
C GLU A 70 1.53 16.17 -7.32
N GLU A 71 1.50 14.98 -6.71
CA GLU A 71 2.20 14.68 -5.47
C GLU A 71 2.98 13.35 -5.62
N PRO A 72 4.26 13.41 -6.01
CA PRO A 72 5.09 12.22 -6.24
C PRO A 72 5.10 11.27 -5.05
N SER A 73 5.19 9.97 -5.35
CA SER A 73 5.34 8.93 -4.33
C SER A 73 6.71 9.03 -3.62
N LEU A 74 6.95 8.17 -2.62
CA LEU A 74 8.17 8.20 -1.83
C LEU A 74 9.44 8.11 -2.70
N VAL A 75 10.27 9.15 -2.60
CA VAL A 75 11.66 9.15 -3.06
C VAL A 75 12.54 9.10 -1.83
N LEU A 76 13.34 8.04 -1.71
CA LEU A 76 14.31 7.95 -0.63
C LEU A 76 15.47 8.90 -0.88
N ALA A 77 15.94 9.56 0.17
CA ALA A 77 17.18 10.31 0.08
C ALA A 77 18.34 9.34 -0.23
N PRO A 78 19.26 9.67 -1.17
CA PRO A 78 20.34 8.78 -1.60
C PRO A 78 21.20 8.23 -0.46
N GLU A 79 21.36 9.02 0.61
CA GLU A 79 22.13 8.67 1.81
C GLU A 79 21.42 7.70 2.77
N ILE A 80 20.18 7.28 2.47
CA ILE A 80 19.37 6.47 3.38
C ILE A 80 19.40 4.97 3.03
N ALA A 81 19.54 4.60 1.76
CA ALA A 81 19.56 3.20 1.36
C ALA A 81 20.34 2.96 0.06
N ASP A 82 21.23 1.96 0.08
CA ASP A 82 21.90 1.45 -1.12
C ASP A 82 20.91 0.81 -2.11
N GLN A 83 19.82 0.23 -1.58
CA GLN A 83 18.76 -0.41 -2.35
C GLN A 83 17.39 0.11 -1.86
N PRO A 84 16.79 1.08 -2.57
CA PRO A 84 15.46 1.58 -2.21
C PRO A 84 14.39 0.50 -2.46
N PRO A 85 13.25 0.55 -1.75
CA PRO A 85 12.09 -0.28 -2.06
C PRO A 85 11.65 -0.11 -3.51
N THR A 86 11.27 -1.19 -4.16
CA THR A 86 10.65 -1.11 -5.49
C THR A 86 9.29 -0.44 -5.37
N LEU A 87 9.04 0.56 -6.20
CA LEU A 87 7.79 1.30 -6.21
C LEU A 87 6.98 0.96 -7.46
N TYR A 88 5.73 0.56 -7.25
CA TYR A 88 4.76 0.33 -8.31
C TYR A 88 3.60 1.29 -8.15
N ASN A 89 3.21 2.00 -9.21
CA ASN A 89 1.94 2.70 -9.25
C ASN A 89 0.90 1.82 -9.93
N VAL A 90 -0.06 1.34 -9.14
CA VAL A 90 -1.08 0.37 -9.53
C VAL A 90 -2.41 0.95 -9.10
N SER A 91 -2.90 1.90 -9.91
CA SER A 91 -4.07 2.71 -9.57
C SER A 91 -5.31 1.84 -9.32
N LEU A 92 -6.04 2.18 -8.26
CA LEU A 92 -7.34 1.56 -8.01
C LEU A 92 -8.48 2.16 -8.84
N GLU A 93 -8.23 3.27 -9.54
CA GLU A 93 -9.27 4.06 -10.23
C GLU A 93 -9.02 4.16 -11.74
N GLU A 94 -7.85 3.74 -12.23
CA GLU A 94 -7.52 3.73 -13.66
C GLU A 94 -7.57 2.29 -14.18
N HIS A 95 -8.79 1.83 -14.43
CA HIS A 95 -9.07 0.50 -14.95
C HIS A 95 -9.88 0.60 -16.26
N GLY A 96 -9.78 -0.43 -17.11
CA GLY A 96 -10.46 -0.44 -18.41
C GLY A 96 -11.98 -0.65 -18.30
N ALA A 97 -12.70 -0.36 -19.39
CA ALA A 97 -14.17 -0.37 -19.46
C ALA A 97 -14.84 -1.66 -18.93
N ALA A 98 -14.19 -2.82 -19.10
CA ALA A 98 -14.72 -4.09 -18.61
C ALA A 98 -14.73 -4.15 -17.06
N VAL A 99 -13.73 -3.58 -16.40
CA VAL A 99 -13.64 -3.52 -14.94
C VAL A 99 -14.60 -2.47 -14.40
N ASP A 100 -14.74 -1.32 -15.09
CA ASP A 100 -15.74 -0.30 -14.74
C ASP A 100 -17.15 -0.88 -14.67
N GLU A 101 -17.51 -1.70 -15.67
CA GLU A 101 -18.82 -2.34 -15.71
C GLU A 101 -18.99 -3.35 -14.58
N ALA A 102 -17.99 -4.18 -14.31
CA ALA A 102 -18.03 -5.11 -13.18
C ALA A 102 -18.17 -4.37 -11.83
N ILE A 103 -17.47 -3.23 -11.65
CA ILE A 103 -17.58 -2.38 -10.45
C ILE A 103 -18.99 -1.78 -10.33
N ARG A 104 -19.59 -1.31 -11.44
CA ARG A 104 -20.98 -0.84 -11.44
C ARG A 104 -21.95 -1.94 -11.01
N GLN A 105 -21.74 -3.17 -11.50
CA GLN A 105 -22.56 -4.33 -11.13
C GLN A 105 -22.36 -4.78 -9.67
N ALA A 106 -21.15 -4.60 -9.12
CA ALA A 106 -20.86 -4.84 -7.71
C ALA A 106 -21.67 -3.94 -6.76
N GLY A 107 -22.01 -2.73 -7.23
CA GLY A 107 -22.78 -1.75 -6.48
C GLY A 107 -22.03 -1.28 -5.23
N ASN A 108 -22.67 -1.39 -4.06
CA ASN A 108 -22.10 -0.91 -2.79
C ASN A 108 -21.21 -1.94 -2.06
N ARG A 109 -20.94 -3.10 -2.66
CA ARG A 109 -20.11 -4.17 -2.08
C ARG A 109 -18.63 -3.82 -2.21
N ARG A 110 -18.13 -3.04 -1.26
CA ARG A 110 -16.76 -2.48 -1.30
C ARG A 110 -15.69 -3.55 -1.45
N GLU A 111 -15.84 -4.67 -0.76
CA GLU A 111 -14.94 -5.82 -0.84
C GLU A 111 -14.80 -6.34 -2.27
N GLU A 112 -15.90 -6.41 -3.02
CA GLU A 112 -15.88 -6.91 -4.40
C GLU A 112 -15.28 -5.88 -5.36
N VAL A 113 -15.57 -4.58 -5.14
CA VAL A 113 -14.91 -3.50 -5.89
C VAL A 113 -13.40 -3.60 -5.75
N TYR A 114 -12.88 -3.73 -4.52
CA TYR A 114 -11.44 -3.90 -4.30
C TYR A 114 -10.89 -5.16 -4.96
N LEU A 115 -11.59 -6.30 -4.88
CA LEU A 115 -11.13 -7.54 -5.49
C LEU A 115 -11.06 -7.45 -7.02
N LEU A 116 -12.07 -6.87 -7.66
CA LEU A 116 -12.10 -6.67 -9.12
C LEU A 116 -10.91 -5.83 -9.59
N THR A 117 -10.66 -4.73 -8.89
CA THR A 117 -9.53 -3.84 -9.22
C THR A 117 -8.19 -4.51 -8.96
N LEU A 118 -8.02 -5.25 -7.87
CA LEU A 118 -6.79 -5.99 -7.59
C LEU A 118 -6.54 -7.10 -8.61
N GLN A 119 -7.58 -7.83 -9.03
CA GLN A 119 -7.48 -8.88 -10.07
C GLN A 119 -7.09 -8.31 -11.43
N HIS A 120 -7.62 -7.14 -11.81
CA HIS A 120 -7.19 -6.45 -13.03
C HIS A 120 -5.69 -6.14 -13.00
N ASN A 121 -5.21 -5.71 -11.84
CA ASN A 121 -3.85 -5.26 -11.62
C ASN A 121 -2.83 -6.38 -11.36
N GLN A 122 -3.25 -7.63 -11.13
CA GLN A 122 -2.35 -8.80 -11.00
C GLN A 122 -1.45 -9.00 -12.24
N ARG A 123 -1.82 -8.46 -13.39
CA ARG A 123 -1.04 -8.56 -14.63
C ARG A 123 0.00 -7.44 -14.79
N GLN A 124 0.03 -6.48 -13.87
CA GLN A 124 0.83 -5.25 -13.98
C GLN A 124 2.03 -5.21 -13.01
N VAL A 125 2.20 -6.22 -12.17
CA VAL A 125 3.27 -6.33 -11.15
C VAL A 125 4.13 -7.55 -11.40
#